data_AF-A0A497AXY5-F1
#
_entry.id   AF-A0A497AXY5-F1
#
_cell.length_a   1.000
_cell.length_b   1.000
_cell.length_c   1.000
_cell.angle_alpha   90.00
_cell.angle_beta   90.00
_cell.angle_gamma   90.00
#
_symmetry.space_group_name_H-M   'P 1'
#
loop_
_entity.id
_entity.type
_entity.pdbx_description
1 polymer ?
#
loop_
_entity_poly.entity_id
_entity_poly.type
_entity_poly.pdbx_seq_one_letter_code
_entity_poly.pdbx_strand_id
1 'polypeptide(L)'
;MPEIRCCVLGATGFIGGQIARAALAQGWQVRGLRRRPDAVGAIGAIGDLEIEWVSGDATDLASLVTAMRGCPLVFHAAGYYPHRARDVQETVRHGVLQMRNVLKAASAAGVKRLVYTSALTTVGPPTEPGRLAGEKDAYTPGSIPLPYFEVKWAMEMEAVRATMQGLPVVILLPSVVFGPGDVKPTTGKIMLMAAKGRIPGYIQGEINVVDVRDVAAGHIAAARRGKPGRRYILGGHNLPIREVQTIIAKAAGRKPPRATLPLWLTRAIAETGSWLGIPGTHHLRAIRHWQPLDTARAREELGLPAPIPFEQTCRDALDWFRERDYLKGAPDDQPTKEAD
;
A
#
# COMPACT_ATOMS: atom_id res chain seq x y z
N MET A 1 -28.91 12.95 4.09
CA MET A 1 -27.84 13.16 3.08
C MET A 1 -28.02 12.08 2.03
N PRO A 2 -27.86 12.36 0.72
CA PRO A 2 -27.91 11.29 -0.27
C PRO A 2 -26.84 10.25 0.06
N GLU A 3 -27.22 8.98 0.01
CA GLU A 3 -26.37 7.86 0.38
C GLU A 3 -25.21 7.76 -0.62
N ILE A 4 -23.97 7.94 -0.16
CA ILE A 4 -22.80 7.87 -1.03
C ILE A 4 -22.54 6.40 -1.34
N ARG A 5 -22.54 6.05 -2.63
CA ARG A 5 -22.12 4.73 -3.11
C ARG A 5 -20.71 4.79 -3.68
N CYS A 6 -19.82 3.90 -3.25
CA CYS A 6 -18.48 3.79 -3.79
C CYS A 6 -18.14 2.37 -4.25
N CYS A 7 -17.25 2.27 -5.24
CA CYS A 7 -16.63 1.00 -5.62
C CYS A 7 -15.18 0.98 -5.12
N VAL A 8 -14.77 -0.10 -4.45
CA VAL A 8 -13.41 -0.31 -3.97
C VAL A 8 -12.76 -1.43 -4.78
N LEU A 9 -11.82 -1.07 -5.65
CA LEU A 9 -10.94 -2.03 -6.31
C LEU A 9 -9.83 -2.43 -5.35
N GLY A 10 -9.66 -3.73 -5.12
CA GLY A 10 -8.71 -4.25 -4.14
C GLY A 10 -9.27 -4.31 -2.72
N ALA A 11 -10.60 -4.34 -2.57
CA ALA A 11 -11.29 -4.41 -1.28
C ALA A 11 -10.82 -5.59 -0.42
N THR A 12 -10.44 -6.72 -1.03
CA THR A 12 -9.91 -7.91 -0.31
C THR A 12 -8.47 -7.76 0.18
N GLY A 13 -7.78 -6.66 -0.14
CA GLY A 13 -6.40 -6.39 0.23
C GLY A 13 -6.26 -5.59 1.52
N PHE A 14 -5.02 -5.38 1.97
CA PHE A 14 -4.70 -4.70 3.22
C PHE A 14 -5.25 -3.26 3.29
N ILE A 15 -4.85 -2.40 2.35
CA ILE A 15 -5.32 -1.00 2.30
C ILE A 15 -6.80 -0.93 1.86
N GLY A 16 -7.16 -1.67 0.80
CA GLY A 16 -8.52 -1.63 0.26
C GLY A 16 -9.60 -2.08 1.25
N GLY A 17 -9.29 -3.08 2.09
CA GLY A 17 -10.22 -3.54 3.12
C GLY A 17 -10.43 -2.49 4.22
N GLN A 18 -9.38 -1.76 4.59
CA GLN A 18 -9.49 -0.65 5.54
C GLN A 18 -10.24 0.55 4.95
N ILE A 19 -10.07 0.83 3.65
CA ILE A 19 -10.89 1.83 2.94
C ILE A 19 -12.36 1.43 2.97
N ALA A 20 -12.69 0.17 2.67
CA ALA A 20 -14.07 -0.33 2.71
C ALA A 20 -14.68 -0.17 4.12
N ARG A 21 -13.94 -0.58 5.16
CA ARG A 21 -14.33 -0.40 6.57
C ARG A 21 -14.57 1.06 6.93
N ALA A 22 -13.65 1.95 6.55
CA ALA A 22 -13.78 3.38 6.81
C ALA A 22 -14.96 4.01 6.06
N ALA A 23 -15.25 3.57 4.84
CA ALA A 23 -16.41 4.02 4.08
C ALA A 23 -17.74 3.57 4.71
N LEU A 24 -17.84 2.31 5.11
CA LEU A 24 -19.03 1.78 5.82
C LEU A 24 -19.26 2.53 7.14
N ALA A 25 -18.20 2.83 7.90
CA ALA A 25 -18.28 3.62 9.12
C ALA A 25 -18.78 5.07 8.91
N GLN A 26 -18.73 5.59 7.67
CA GLN A 26 -19.33 6.87 7.30
C GLN A 26 -20.77 6.74 6.80
N GLY A 27 -21.36 5.54 6.84
CA GLY A 27 -22.70 5.24 6.31
C GLY A 27 -22.75 5.20 4.78
N TRP A 28 -21.65 4.87 4.11
CA TRP A 28 -21.61 4.74 2.64
C TRP A 28 -21.96 3.33 2.21
N GLN A 29 -22.60 3.19 1.05
CA GLN A 29 -22.76 1.89 0.41
C GLN A 29 -21.47 1.51 -0.31
N VAL A 30 -20.90 0.36 0.05
CA VAL A 30 -19.64 -0.10 -0.51
C VAL A 30 -19.87 -1.30 -1.42
N ARG A 31 -19.39 -1.15 -2.66
CA ARG A 31 -19.23 -2.25 -3.61
C ARG A 31 -17.78 -2.66 -3.72
N GLY A 32 -17.46 -3.92 -3.43
CA GLY A 32 -16.12 -4.47 -3.54
C GLY A 32 -15.95 -5.28 -4.83
N LEU A 33 -14.88 -5.01 -5.59
CA LEU A 33 -14.46 -5.90 -6.67
C LEU A 33 -13.62 -7.05 -6.09
N ARG A 34 -13.97 -8.30 -6.42
CA ARG A 34 -13.16 -9.49 -6.13
C ARG A 34 -13.02 -10.36 -7.38
N ARG A 35 -11.90 -11.07 -7.53
CA ARG A 35 -11.71 -12.00 -8.66
C ARG A 35 -12.45 -13.32 -8.46
N ARG A 36 -12.43 -13.84 -7.23
CA ARG A 36 -13.09 -15.10 -6.87
C ARG A 36 -14.00 -14.91 -5.66
N PRO A 37 -15.13 -15.63 -5.56
CA PRO A 37 -16.04 -15.54 -4.42
C PRO A 37 -15.38 -15.90 -3.07
N ASP A 38 -14.48 -16.86 -3.06
CA ASP A 38 -13.75 -17.35 -1.88
C ASP A 38 -12.66 -16.39 -1.38
N ALA A 39 -12.31 -15.36 -2.16
CA ALA A 39 -11.28 -14.38 -1.81
C ALA A 39 -11.64 -13.51 -0.57
N VAL A 40 -12.86 -13.67 -0.04
CA VAL A 40 -13.37 -13.02 1.17
C VAL A 40 -13.26 -13.94 2.40
N GLY A 41 -13.04 -15.26 2.21
CA GLY A 41 -13.21 -16.29 3.24
C GLY A 41 -12.07 -16.51 4.26
N ALA A 42 -12.47 -17.05 5.42
CA ALA A 42 -11.77 -17.57 6.62
C ALA A 42 -10.68 -16.71 7.30
N ILE A 43 -9.89 -15.94 6.55
CA ILE A 43 -8.73 -15.18 7.05
C ILE A 43 -8.87 -13.68 6.73
N GLY A 44 -9.95 -13.27 6.08
CA GLY A 44 -10.17 -11.90 5.60
C GLY A 44 -10.36 -10.86 6.72
N ALA A 45 -9.74 -9.70 6.58
CA ALA A 45 -9.94 -8.53 7.45
C ALA A 45 -11.29 -7.81 7.22
N ILE A 46 -12.19 -8.38 6.42
CA ILE A 46 -13.44 -7.75 5.96
C ILE A 46 -14.63 -8.72 5.90
N GLY A 47 -14.49 -9.95 6.39
CA GLY A 47 -15.59 -10.94 6.35
C GLY A 47 -16.79 -10.55 7.22
N ASP A 48 -16.57 -9.61 8.14
CA ASP A 48 -17.55 -8.97 9.02
C ASP A 48 -18.27 -7.77 8.38
N LEU A 49 -17.89 -7.36 7.17
CA LEU A 49 -18.40 -6.15 6.53
C LEU A 49 -19.55 -6.44 5.55
N GLU A 50 -20.59 -5.62 5.61
CA GLU A 50 -21.69 -5.62 4.63
C GLU A 50 -21.25 -4.92 3.34
N ILE A 51 -20.66 -5.69 2.43
CA ILE A 51 -20.17 -5.21 1.13
C ILE A 51 -20.98 -5.86 0.00
N GLU A 52 -21.42 -5.06 -0.97
CA GLU A 52 -21.93 -5.57 -2.25
C GLU A 52 -20.75 -6.11 -3.07
N TRP A 53 -20.69 -7.43 -3.25
CA TRP A 53 -19.58 -8.05 -3.97
C TRP A 53 -19.88 -8.23 -5.44
N VAL A 54 -18.98 -7.75 -6.30
CA VAL A 54 -19.02 -7.98 -7.75
C VAL A 54 -17.75 -8.70 -8.19
N SER A 55 -17.91 -9.68 -9.09
CA SER A 55 -16.80 -10.39 -9.69
C SER A 55 -16.19 -9.61 -10.86
N GLY A 56 -14.87 -9.57 -10.96
CA GLY A 56 -14.19 -9.03 -12.13
C GLY A 56 -12.68 -8.94 -11.97
N ASP A 57 -12.01 -8.53 -13.04
CA ASP A 57 -10.55 -8.49 -13.17
C ASP A 57 -10.07 -7.14 -13.73
N ALA A 58 -8.90 -6.68 -13.29
CA ALA A 58 -8.31 -5.43 -13.77
C ALA A 58 -7.89 -5.49 -15.26
N THR A 59 -7.68 -6.69 -15.82
CA THR A 59 -7.39 -6.88 -17.25
C THR A 59 -8.67 -6.96 -18.10
N ASP A 60 -9.84 -7.13 -17.48
CA ASP A 60 -11.14 -7.16 -18.16
C ASP A 60 -11.91 -5.84 -17.97
N LEU A 61 -11.82 -4.98 -18.99
CA LEU A 61 -12.52 -3.70 -19.05
C LEU A 61 -14.03 -3.81 -18.81
N ALA A 62 -14.71 -4.83 -19.35
CA ALA A 62 -16.16 -4.95 -19.25
C ALA A 62 -16.60 -5.27 -17.81
N SER A 63 -15.84 -6.13 -17.12
CA SER A 63 -16.08 -6.40 -15.70
C SER A 63 -15.90 -5.15 -14.83
N LEU A 64 -14.89 -4.33 -15.11
CA LEU A 64 -14.64 -3.07 -14.40
C LEU A 64 -15.76 -2.05 -14.62
N VAL A 65 -16.26 -1.92 -15.86
CA VAL A 65 -17.41 -1.04 -16.17
C VAL A 65 -18.64 -1.48 -15.38
N THR A 66 -18.91 -2.79 -15.35
CA THR A 66 -20.02 -3.36 -14.58
C THR A 66 -19.87 -3.07 -13.09
N ALA A 67 -18.68 -3.26 -12.53
CA ALA A 67 -18.42 -3.00 -11.12
C ALA A 67 -18.58 -1.51 -10.75
N MET A 68 -18.13 -0.59 -11.60
CA MET A 68 -18.19 0.85 -11.33
C MET A 68 -19.55 1.50 -11.61
N ARG A 69 -20.45 0.82 -12.34
CA ARG A 69 -21.75 1.37 -12.72
C ARG A 69 -22.60 1.72 -11.49
N GLY A 70 -23.06 2.98 -11.43
CA GLY A 70 -23.85 3.50 -10.31
C GLY A 70 -23.01 3.91 -9.09
N CYS A 71 -21.68 3.82 -9.16
CA CYS A 71 -20.78 4.29 -8.11
C CYS A 71 -20.16 5.64 -8.54
N PRO A 72 -20.65 6.79 -8.03
CA PRO A 72 -20.04 8.09 -8.34
C PRO A 72 -18.60 8.23 -7.83
N LEU A 73 -18.19 7.41 -6.87
CA LEU A 73 -16.85 7.40 -6.28
C LEU A 73 -16.19 6.02 -6.48
N VAL A 74 -14.93 6.00 -6.90
CA VAL A 74 -14.14 4.79 -6.99
C VAL A 74 -12.84 4.96 -6.22
N PHE A 75 -12.50 3.97 -5.40
CA PHE A 75 -11.19 3.82 -4.78
C PHE A 75 -10.41 2.75 -5.52
N HIS A 76 -9.29 3.12 -6.13
CA HIS A 76 -8.38 2.18 -6.78
C HIS A 76 -7.19 1.87 -5.85
N ALA A 77 -7.37 0.85 -5.01
CA ALA A 77 -6.34 0.30 -4.12
C ALA A 77 -5.81 -1.07 -4.60
N ALA A 78 -6.19 -1.49 -5.82
CA ALA A 78 -5.71 -2.70 -6.47
C ALA A 78 -4.35 -2.42 -7.14
N GLY A 79 -3.30 -2.30 -6.33
CA GLY A 79 -1.95 -2.10 -6.85
C GLY A 79 -1.35 -3.39 -7.40
N TYR A 80 -0.88 -3.40 -8.65
CA TYR A 80 -0.06 -4.48 -9.18
C TYR A 80 1.26 -4.58 -8.38
N TYR A 81 1.59 -5.78 -7.90
CA TYR A 81 2.84 -6.08 -7.19
C TYR A 81 3.54 -7.25 -7.92
N PRO A 82 4.66 -6.99 -8.60
CA PRO A 82 5.38 -8.05 -9.31
C PRO A 82 6.09 -8.97 -8.33
N HIS A 83 5.59 -10.20 -8.18
CA HIS A 83 6.23 -11.22 -7.33
C HIS A 83 7.35 -12.00 -8.05
N ARG A 84 7.33 -12.04 -9.40
CA ARG A 84 8.31 -12.75 -10.24
C ARG A 84 8.69 -11.95 -11.50
N ALA A 85 8.99 -10.65 -11.35
CA ALA A 85 9.42 -9.83 -12.48
C ALA A 85 10.84 -10.20 -12.93
N ARG A 86 10.93 -11.11 -13.92
CA ARG A 86 12.17 -11.35 -14.67
C ARG A 86 12.42 -10.25 -15.70
N ASP A 87 11.35 -9.66 -16.24
CA ASP A 87 11.38 -8.58 -17.20
C ASP A 87 10.65 -7.33 -16.64
N VAL A 88 11.40 -6.23 -16.52
CA VAL A 88 10.88 -4.92 -16.10
C VAL A 88 9.88 -4.38 -17.11
N GLN A 89 10.14 -4.53 -18.41
CA GLN A 89 9.30 -3.99 -19.48
C GLN A 89 7.94 -4.69 -19.51
N GLU A 90 7.92 -6.02 -19.41
CA GLU A 90 6.68 -6.79 -19.31
C GLU A 90 5.87 -6.40 -18.05
N THR A 91 6.57 -6.26 -16.92
CA THR A 91 5.97 -5.82 -15.66
C THR A 91 5.31 -4.46 -15.79
N VAL A 92 6.02 -3.49 -16.39
CA VAL A 92 5.50 -2.14 -16.65
C VAL A 92 4.31 -2.18 -17.60
N ARG A 93 4.42 -2.93 -18.71
CA ARG A 93 3.34 -3.08 -19.70
C ARG A 93 2.06 -3.63 -19.07
N HIS A 94 2.18 -4.64 -18.22
CA HIS A 94 1.04 -5.25 -17.53
C HIS A 94 0.40 -4.28 -16.52
N GLY A 95 1.19 -3.60 -15.69
CA GLY A 95 0.66 -2.60 -14.75
C GLY A 95 -0.03 -1.42 -15.46
N VAL A 96 0.57 -0.94 -16.56
CA VAL A 96 -0.02 0.12 -17.41
C VAL A 96 -1.33 -0.34 -18.06
N LEU A 97 -1.41 -1.59 -18.54
CA LEU A 97 -2.65 -2.16 -19.09
C LEU A 97 -3.78 -2.14 -18.04
N GLN A 98 -3.52 -2.66 -16.84
CA GLN A 98 -4.49 -2.67 -15.75
C GLN A 98 -4.97 -1.26 -15.40
N MET A 99 -4.03 -0.31 -15.25
CA MET A 99 -4.37 1.07 -14.92
C MET A 99 -5.20 1.73 -16.02
N ARG A 100 -4.84 1.53 -17.30
CA ARG A 100 -5.62 2.06 -18.43
C ARG A 100 -7.03 1.49 -18.47
N ASN A 101 -7.22 0.20 -18.17
CA ASN A 101 -8.54 -0.40 -18.10
C ASN A 101 -9.39 0.22 -16.97
N VAL A 102 -8.81 0.42 -15.78
CA VAL A 102 -9.49 1.10 -14.66
C VAL A 102 -9.93 2.51 -15.05
N LEU A 103 -9.05 3.30 -15.67
CA LEU A 103 -9.34 4.67 -16.09
C LEU A 103 -10.43 4.72 -17.17
N LYS A 104 -10.35 3.85 -18.18
CA LYS A 104 -11.38 3.71 -19.22
C LYS A 104 -12.72 3.29 -18.63
N ALA A 105 -12.73 2.32 -17.72
CA ALA A 105 -13.94 1.88 -17.04
C ALA A 105 -14.59 2.99 -16.22
N ALA A 106 -13.78 3.76 -15.48
CA ALA A 106 -14.25 4.88 -14.68
C ALA A 106 -14.92 5.96 -15.55
N SER A 107 -14.29 6.29 -16.70
CA SER A 107 -14.88 7.20 -17.68
C SER A 107 -16.19 6.66 -18.25
N ALA A 108 -16.22 5.41 -18.72
CA ALA A 108 -17.40 4.80 -19.32
C ALA A 108 -18.57 4.60 -18.32
N ALA A 109 -18.27 4.37 -17.04
CA ALA A 109 -19.27 4.23 -15.98
C ALA A 109 -19.75 5.59 -15.42
N GLY A 110 -19.20 6.71 -15.88
CA GLY A 110 -19.59 8.06 -15.44
C GLY A 110 -19.14 8.40 -14.02
N VAL A 111 -18.04 7.80 -13.55
CA VAL A 111 -17.46 8.05 -12.22
C VAL A 111 -17.14 9.53 -12.05
N LYS A 112 -17.58 10.12 -10.92
CA LYS A 112 -17.42 11.54 -10.61
C LYS A 112 -16.14 11.85 -9.85
N ARG A 113 -15.50 10.85 -9.23
CA ARG A 113 -14.19 10.96 -8.61
C ARG A 113 -13.52 9.59 -8.51
N LEU A 114 -12.27 9.51 -8.95
CA LEU A 114 -11.40 8.36 -8.74
C LEU A 114 -10.33 8.73 -7.72
N VAL A 115 -10.21 7.99 -6.63
CA VAL A 115 -9.12 8.13 -5.66
C VAL A 115 -8.16 6.96 -5.89
N TYR A 116 -6.98 7.25 -6.41
CA TYR A 116 -5.96 6.25 -6.76
C TYR A 116 -4.91 6.13 -5.67
N THR A 117 -4.69 4.91 -5.18
CA THR A 117 -3.59 4.56 -4.28
C THR A 117 -2.34 4.26 -5.09
N SER A 118 -1.50 5.26 -5.28
CA SER A 118 -0.14 5.11 -5.78
C SER A 118 0.79 4.64 -4.65
N ALA A 119 2.08 4.99 -4.68
CA ALA A 119 3.05 4.57 -3.67
C ALA A 119 4.13 5.63 -3.47
N LEU A 120 4.73 5.68 -2.27
CA LEU A 120 5.90 6.52 -1.99
C LEU A 120 7.06 6.31 -2.98
N THR A 121 7.13 5.15 -3.65
CA THR A 121 8.19 4.84 -4.62
C THR A 121 8.12 5.69 -5.88
N THR A 122 7.05 6.47 -6.08
CA THR A 122 6.96 7.49 -7.14
C THR A 122 7.49 8.86 -6.69
N VAL A 123 7.96 8.97 -5.43
CA VAL A 123 8.61 10.15 -4.87
C VAL A 123 10.13 9.95 -4.94
N GLY A 124 10.81 10.87 -5.63
CA GLY A 124 12.26 10.89 -5.77
C GLY A 124 12.96 11.57 -4.58
N PRO A 125 14.30 11.52 -4.52
CA PRO A 125 15.03 12.32 -3.55
C PRO A 125 14.85 13.82 -3.83
N PRO A 126 14.84 14.67 -2.79
CA PRO A 126 14.76 16.11 -2.97
C PRO A 126 16.07 16.62 -3.57
N THR A 127 15.97 17.64 -4.42
CA THR A 127 17.14 18.27 -5.05
C THR A 127 17.98 19.08 -4.06
N GLU A 128 17.37 19.51 -2.95
CA GLU A 128 17.99 20.35 -1.93
C GLU A 128 18.47 19.50 -0.74
N PRO A 129 19.76 19.61 -0.34
CA PRO A 129 20.29 18.89 0.81
C PRO A 129 19.53 19.23 2.11
N GLY A 130 19.19 18.22 2.91
CA GLY A 130 18.56 18.38 4.22
C GLY A 130 17.05 18.67 4.19
N ARG A 131 16.45 18.88 3.01
CA ARG A 131 14.99 18.98 2.88
C ARG A 131 14.37 17.58 2.91
N LEU A 132 13.16 17.46 3.47
CA LEU A 132 12.34 16.25 3.35
C LEU A 132 11.74 16.13 1.94
N ALA A 133 11.67 14.92 1.40
CA ALA A 133 11.03 14.67 0.11
C ALA A 133 9.51 14.89 0.20
N GLY A 134 8.95 15.63 -0.74
CA GLY A 134 7.52 15.95 -0.81
C GLY A 134 6.92 15.62 -2.18
N GLU A 135 5.66 15.97 -2.40
CA GLU A 135 4.93 15.50 -3.60
C GLU A 135 5.39 16.15 -4.92
N LYS A 136 6.33 17.09 -4.86
CA LYS A 136 6.96 17.69 -6.05
C LYS A 136 8.21 16.92 -6.48
N ASP A 137 8.80 16.14 -5.58
CA ASP A 137 10.00 15.36 -5.85
C ASP A 137 9.60 14.10 -6.62
N ALA A 138 9.75 14.10 -7.93
CA ALA A 138 9.33 13.00 -8.78
C ALA A 138 10.41 11.91 -8.86
N TYR A 139 10.00 10.65 -8.81
CA TYR A 139 10.88 9.54 -9.18
C TYR A 139 11.35 9.68 -10.62
N THR A 140 12.64 9.41 -10.86
CA THR A 140 13.24 9.38 -12.19
C THR A 140 13.27 7.93 -12.71
N PRO A 141 12.55 7.59 -13.80
CA PRO A 141 12.59 6.26 -14.41
C PRO A 141 14.01 5.80 -14.72
N GLY A 142 14.32 4.54 -14.43
CA GLY A 142 15.63 3.94 -14.59
C GLY A 142 16.64 4.28 -13.49
N SER A 143 16.32 5.19 -12.55
CA SER A 143 17.25 5.56 -11.47
C SER A 143 17.41 4.46 -10.41
N ILE A 144 16.41 3.57 -10.26
CA ILE A 144 16.45 2.44 -9.34
C ILE A 144 16.17 1.15 -10.12
N PRO A 145 17.06 0.15 -10.11
CA PRO A 145 16.91 -1.09 -10.90
C PRO A 145 15.93 -2.08 -10.22
N LEU A 146 14.74 -1.62 -9.87
CA LEU A 146 13.69 -2.41 -9.23
C LEU A 146 12.38 -2.27 -10.03
N PRO A 147 11.85 -3.38 -10.61
CA PRO A 147 10.62 -3.34 -11.42
C PRO A 147 9.42 -2.69 -10.70
N TYR A 148 9.35 -2.81 -9.37
CA TYR A 148 8.29 -2.21 -8.56
C TYR A 148 8.26 -0.67 -8.65
N PHE A 149 9.42 -0.01 -8.70
CA PHE A 149 9.49 1.45 -8.80
C PHE A 149 9.01 1.91 -10.18
N GLU A 150 9.52 1.25 -11.23
CA GLU A 150 9.14 1.53 -12.62
C GLU A 150 7.65 1.38 -12.86
N VAL A 151 7.06 0.26 -12.42
CA VAL A 151 5.63 0.01 -12.67
C VAL A 151 4.73 0.96 -11.89
N LYS A 152 5.06 1.28 -10.64
CA LYS A 152 4.27 2.23 -9.84
C LYS A 152 4.32 3.63 -10.43
N TRP A 153 5.50 4.07 -10.87
CA TRP A 153 5.64 5.35 -11.56
C TRP A 153 4.84 5.37 -12.88
N ALA A 154 4.99 4.34 -13.71
CA ALA A 154 4.29 4.28 -15.00
C ALA A 154 2.76 4.28 -14.85
N MET A 155 2.22 3.55 -13.86
CA MET A 155 0.80 3.58 -13.53
C MET A 155 0.33 4.95 -13.05
N GLU A 156 1.11 5.64 -12.22
CA GLU A 156 0.79 7.00 -11.77
C GLU A 156 0.74 7.99 -12.94
N MET A 157 1.65 7.87 -13.92
CA MET A 157 1.64 8.72 -15.11
C MET A 157 0.39 8.54 -15.98
N GLU A 158 -0.19 7.33 -16.03
CA GLU A 158 -1.49 7.12 -16.68
C GLU A 158 -2.62 7.85 -15.92
N ALA A 159 -2.57 7.88 -14.59
CA ALA A 159 -3.53 8.62 -13.75
C ALA A 159 -3.44 10.13 -13.99
N VAL A 160 -2.22 10.67 -14.05
CA VAL A 160 -1.95 12.07 -14.38
C VAL A 160 -2.50 12.40 -15.77
N ARG A 161 -2.21 11.57 -16.78
CA ARG A 161 -2.71 11.76 -18.14
C ARG A 161 -4.24 11.75 -18.20
N ALA A 162 -4.90 10.82 -17.52
CA ALA A 162 -6.36 10.76 -17.48
C ALA A 162 -6.98 11.99 -16.81
N THR A 163 -6.28 12.56 -15.81
CA THR A 163 -6.70 13.83 -15.21
C THR A 163 -6.66 14.98 -16.21
N MET A 164 -5.60 15.08 -17.00
CA MET A 164 -5.50 16.08 -18.08
C MET A 164 -6.57 15.89 -19.17
N GLN A 165 -7.11 14.67 -19.30
CA GLN A 165 -8.21 14.34 -20.21
C GLN A 165 -9.61 14.51 -19.57
N GLY A 166 -9.69 15.04 -18.36
CA GLY A 166 -10.95 15.40 -17.71
C GLY A 166 -11.52 14.38 -16.72
N LEU A 167 -10.85 13.24 -16.50
CA LEU A 167 -11.25 12.30 -15.44
C LEU A 167 -10.78 12.84 -14.07
N PRO A 168 -11.66 13.11 -13.09
CA PRO A 168 -11.24 13.68 -11.80
C PRO A 168 -10.53 12.65 -10.91
N VAL A 169 -9.22 12.50 -11.07
CA VAL A 169 -8.39 11.58 -10.27
C VAL A 169 -7.66 12.32 -9.14
N VAL A 170 -7.74 11.81 -7.92
CA VAL A 170 -6.90 12.23 -6.78
C VAL A 170 -5.88 11.14 -6.49
N ILE A 171 -4.61 11.50 -6.35
CA ILE A 171 -3.50 10.54 -6.21
C ILE A 171 -2.99 10.56 -4.78
N LEU A 172 -3.05 9.41 -4.10
CA LEU A 172 -2.57 9.24 -2.74
C LEU A 172 -1.33 8.35 -2.74
N LEU A 173 -0.32 8.74 -1.96
CA LEU A 173 0.97 8.07 -1.91
C LEU A 173 1.23 7.61 -0.46
N PRO A 174 0.69 6.44 -0.06
CA PRO A 174 1.01 5.88 1.25
C PRO A 174 2.53 5.65 1.40
N SER A 175 3.03 5.94 2.59
CA SER A 175 4.40 5.60 3.00
C SER A 175 4.52 4.12 3.37
N VAL A 176 5.42 3.75 4.29
CA VAL A 176 5.55 2.36 4.75
C VAL A 176 4.39 2.06 5.70
N VAL A 177 3.38 1.37 5.18
CA VAL A 177 2.13 1.10 5.90
C VAL A 177 2.29 -0.05 6.88
N PHE A 178 1.87 0.12 8.13
CA PHE A 178 1.73 -0.93 9.15
C PHE A 178 0.33 -0.88 9.75
N GLY A 179 -0.12 -1.95 10.39
CA GLY A 179 -1.41 -1.95 11.08
C GLY A 179 -2.15 -3.29 10.97
N PRO A 180 -3.33 -3.39 11.62
CA PRO A 180 -4.14 -4.59 11.61
C PRO A 180 -4.79 -4.83 10.23
N GLY A 181 -5.04 -6.09 9.89
CA GLY A 181 -5.70 -6.46 8.64
C GLY A 181 -4.77 -6.79 7.47
N ASP A 182 -3.47 -6.98 7.72
CA ASP A 182 -2.48 -7.40 6.70
C ASP A 182 -2.57 -8.92 6.45
N VAL A 183 -3.70 -9.34 5.86
CA VAL A 183 -4.08 -10.76 5.61
C VAL A 183 -3.07 -11.51 4.75
N LYS A 184 -2.36 -10.81 3.86
CA LYS A 184 -1.27 -11.39 3.08
C LYS A 184 -0.01 -10.64 3.48
N PRO A 185 0.68 -11.05 4.56
CA PRO A 185 1.68 -10.23 5.21
C PRO A 185 2.61 -9.56 4.20
N THR A 186 2.53 -8.23 4.15
CA THR A 186 3.35 -7.36 3.31
C THR A 186 4.50 -6.82 4.16
N THR A 187 4.37 -5.61 4.69
CA THR A 187 5.22 -5.07 5.77
C THR A 187 5.03 -5.83 7.08
N GLY A 188 3.86 -6.46 7.29
CA GLY A 188 3.60 -7.36 8.41
C GLY A 188 4.58 -8.53 8.51
N LYS A 189 5.22 -8.95 7.40
CA LYS A 189 6.32 -9.93 7.45
C LYS A 189 7.46 -9.48 8.36
N ILE A 190 7.78 -8.18 8.36
CA ILE A 190 8.81 -7.61 9.23
C ILE A 190 8.37 -7.78 10.69
N MET A 191 7.11 -7.51 11.00
CA MET A 191 6.57 -7.67 12.36
C MET A 191 6.57 -9.13 12.82
N LEU A 192 6.16 -10.05 11.94
CA LEU A 192 6.18 -11.49 12.21
C LEU A 192 7.60 -12.02 12.42
N MET A 193 8.57 -11.57 11.62
CA MET A 193 9.99 -11.90 11.81
C MET A 193 10.52 -11.37 13.14
N ALA A 194 10.18 -10.13 13.51
CA ALA A 194 10.55 -9.55 14.80
C ALA A 194 9.97 -10.36 15.96
N ALA A 195 8.68 -10.71 15.90
CA ALA A 195 8.00 -11.51 16.91
C ALA A 195 8.59 -12.92 17.07
N LYS A 196 9.10 -13.49 15.98
CA LYS A 196 9.83 -14.77 15.96
C LYS A 196 11.32 -14.62 16.33
N GLY A 197 11.80 -13.43 16.66
CA GLY A 197 13.21 -13.17 17.03
C GLY A 197 14.20 -13.29 15.88
N ARG A 198 13.74 -13.16 14.63
CA ARG A 198 14.54 -13.40 13.40
C ARG A 198 15.13 -12.14 12.76
N ILE A 199 15.22 -11.03 13.50
CA ILE A 199 15.83 -9.78 13.03
C ILE A 199 17.15 -9.56 13.78
N PRO A 200 18.30 -10.02 13.26
CA PRO A 200 19.57 -9.98 13.98
C PRO A 200 20.22 -8.58 14.01
N GLY A 201 19.82 -7.67 13.12
CA GLY A 201 20.41 -6.34 13.01
C GLY A 201 19.59 -5.40 12.12
N TYR A 202 20.04 -4.14 12.05
CA TYR A 202 19.40 -3.06 11.30
C TYR A 202 20.36 -2.39 10.32
N ILE A 203 19.82 -1.72 9.30
CA ILE A 203 20.61 -0.81 8.45
C ILE A 203 20.42 0.63 8.92
N GLN A 204 21.44 1.47 8.73
CA GLN A 204 21.32 2.91 8.97
C GLN A 204 20.41 3.54 7.91
N GLY A 205 19.59 4.50 8.35
CA GLY A 205 18.64 5.23 7.50
C GLY A 205 17.41 5.67 8.28
N GLU A 206 16.62 6.54 7.66
CA GLU A 206 15.35 7.04 8.16
C GLU A 206 14.24 6.77 7.16
N ILE A 207 13.06 6.45 7.67
CA ILE A 207 11.90 6.09 6.86
C ILE A 207 10.64 6.74 7.42
N ASN A 208 9.65 6.97 6.57
CA ASN A 208 8.32 7.34 7.04
C ASN A 208 7.43 6.10 7.19
N VAL A 209 6.82 5.92 8.35
CA VAL A 209 5.85 4.85 8.65
C VAL A 209 4.46 5.42 8.92
N VAL A 210 3.41 4.69 8.56
CA VAL A 210 2.01 5.14 8.72
C VAL A 210 1.09 3.98 9.11
N ASP A 211 0.07 4.26 9.92
CA ASP A 211 -0.98 3.29 10.22
C ASP A 211 -1.93 3.12 9.01
N VAL A 212 -2.31 1.89 8.69
CA VAL A 212 -3.26 1.58 7.61
C VAL A 212 -4.62 2.26 7.80
N ARG A 213 -5.04 2.50 9.04
CA ARG A 213 -6.28 3.21 9.39
C ARG A 213 -6.17 4.69 9.05
N ASP A 214 -5.01 5.31 9.28
CA ASP A 214 -4.73 6.68 8.84
C ASP A 214 -4.69 6.78 7.31
N VAL A 215 -4.14 5.76 6.63
CA VAL A 215 -4.19 5.68 5.17
C VAL A 215 -5.64 5.62 4.69
N ALA A 216 -6.49 4.78 5.29
CA ALA A 216 -7.90 4.69 4.95
C ALA A 216 -8.66 6.01 5.22
N ALA A 217 -8.41 6.66 6.36
CA ALA A 217 -8.94 8.00 6.67
C ALA A 217 -8.50 9.03 5.61
N GLY A 218 -7.25 8.96 5.16
CA GLY A 218 -6.71 9.71 4.03
C GLY A 218 -7.53 9.55 2.75
N HIS A 219 -7.93 8.32 2.42
CA HIS A 219 -8.77 8.04 1.26
C HIS A 219 -10.18 8.63 1.41
N ILE A 220 -10.81 8.47 2.57
CA ILE A 220 -12.14 9.06 2.85
C ILE A 220 -12.09 10.59 2.78
N ALA A 221 -11.06 11.21 3.34
CA ALA A 221 -10.86 12.65 3.30
C ALA A 221 -10.60 13.15 1.86
N ALA A 222 -9.76 12.44 1.10
CA ALA A 222 -9.49 12.74 -0.31
C ALA A 222 -10.73 12.63 -1.20
N ALA A 223 -11.63 11.69 -0.93
CA ALA A 223 -12.90 11.59 -1.65
C ALA A 223 -13.79 12.83 -1.46
N ARG A 224 -13.69 13.51 -0.31
CA ARG A 224 -14.46 14.71 0.02
C ARG A 224 -13.77 16.02 -0.36
N ARG A 225 -12.47 16.12 -0.07
CA ARG A 225 -11.69 17.38 -0.11
C ARG A 225 -10.53 17.37 -1.10
N GLY A 226 -10.15 16.20 -1.59
CA GLY A 226 -9.03 16.04 -2.51
C GLY A 226 -9.28 16.75 -3.85
N LYS A 227 -8.27 17.47 -4.32
CA LYS A 227 -8.33 18.19 -5.60
C LYS A 227 -7.90 17.25 -6.74
N PRO A 228 -8.65 17.17 -7.85
CA PRO A 228 -8.21 16.42 -9.03
C PRO A 228 -6.81 16.82 -9.49
N GLY A 229 -5.98 15.86 -9.87
CA GLY A 229 -4.59 16.05 -10.30
C GLY A 229 -3.60 16.30 -9.17
N ARG A 230 -4.06 16.44 -7.91
CA ARG A 230 -3.15 16.57 -6.77
C ARG A 230 -2.66 15.21 -6.29
N ARG A 231 -1.38 15.22 -5.92
CA ARG A 231 -0.67 14.18 -5.16
C ARG A 231 -0.68 14.57 -3.69
N TYR A 232 -0.95 13.60 -2.82
CA TYR A 232 -0.89 13.72 -1.36
C TYR A 232 -0.12 12.53 -0.77
N ILE A 233 0.99 12.79 -0.08
CA ILE A 233 1.69 11.75 0.67
C ILE A 233 0.90 11.44 1.94
N LEU A 234 0.52 10.17 2.11
CA LEU A 234 -0.10 9.69 3.35
C LEU A 234 0.98 9.04 4.20
N GLY A 235 1.57 9.84 5.08
CA GLY A 235 2.62 9.41 5.99
C GLY A 235 2.32 9.77 7.44
N GLY A 236 2.89 9.01 8.38
CA GLY A 236 2.78 9.24 9.80
C GLY A 236 4.06 9.84 10.36
N HIS A 237 4.97 8.97 10.80
CA HIS A 237 6.15 9.33 11.57
C HIS A 237 7.43 9.11 10.75
N ASN A 238 8.30 10.12 10.68
CA ASN A 238 9.67 9.94 10.20
C ASN A 238 10.51 9.40 11.35
N LEU A 239 11.01 8.17 11.22
CA LEU A 239 11.75 7.48 12.27
C LEU A 239 13.02 6.83 11.71
N PRO A 240 14.11 6.80 12.49
CA PRO A 240 15.25 5.94 12.19
C PRO A 240 14.81 4.48 12.07
N ILE A 241 15.38 3.74 11.10
CA ILE A 241 15.06 2.31 10.90
C ILE A 241 15.29 1.51 12.19
N ARG A 242 16.34 1.85 12.94
CA ARG A 242 16.63 1.26 14.26
C ARG A 242 15.47 1.44 15.24
N GLU A 243 14.88 2.64 15.26
CA GLU A 243 13.79 2.98 16.17
C GLU A 243 12.51 2.23 15.77
N VAL A 244 12.18 2.18 14.48
CA VAL A 244 11.08 1.37 13.94
C VAL A 244 11.22 -0.09 14.38
N GLN A 245 12.38 -0.70 14.16
CA GLN A 245 12.62 -2.09 14.57
C GLN A 245 12.62 -2.28 16.09
N THR A 246 13.07 -1.28 16.85
CA THR A 246 13.03 -1.29 18.32
C THR A 246 11.59 -1.27 18.83
N ILE A 247 10.74 -0.41 18.28
CA ILE A 247 9.33 -0.31 18.63
C ILE A 247 8.60 -1.62 18.32
N ILE A 248 8.80 -2.17 17.11
CA ILE A 248 8.22 -3.46 16.71
C ILE A 248 8.70 -4.58 17.66
N ALA A 249 10.00 -4.67 17.95
CA ALA A 249 10.54 -5.71 18.84
C ALA A 249 9.97 -5.61 20.25
N LYS A 250 9.89 -4.40 20.83
CA LYS A 250 9.28 -4.16 22.14
C LYS A 250 7.80 -4.56 22.17
N ALA A 251 7.02 -4.17 21.17
CA ALA A 251 5.60 -4.54 21.06
C ALA A 251 5.40 -6.07 20.90
N ALA A 252 6.39 -6.75 20.33
CA ALA A 252 6.41 -8.20 20.20
C ALA A 252 6.96 -8.94 21.44
N GLY A 253 7.36 -8.23 22.50
CA GLY A 253 7.98 -8.83 23.69
C GLY A 253 9.39 -9.40 23.43
N ARG A 254 10.11 -8.86 22.44
CA ARG A 254 11.45 -9.30 22.02
C ARG A 254 12.50 -8.22 22.26
N LYS A 255 13.77 -8.66 22.31
CA LYS A 255 14.90 -7.74 22.45
C LYS A 255 15.11 -6.97 21.14
N PRO A 256 15.33 -5.64 21.19
CA PRO A 256 15.65 -4.85 20.01
C PRO A 256 16.95 -5.31 19.32
N PRO A 257 17.07 -5.16 17.99
CA PRO A 257 18.31 -5.42 17.28
C PRO A 257 19.39 -4.42 17.73
N ARG A 258 20.59 -4.94 18.01
CA ARG A 258 21.73 -4.13 18.53
C ARG A 258 22.85 -3.93 17.51
N ALA A 259 22.97 -4.82 16.54
CA ALA A 259 24.03 -4.76 15.53
C ALA A 259 23.60 -3.94 14.31
N THR A 260 24.49 -3.05 13.87
CA THR A 260 24.36 -2.42 12.54
C THR A 260 24.89 -3.40 11.50
N LEU A 261 24.07 -3.72 10.49
CA LEU A 261 24.49 -4.55 9.37
C LEU A 261 25.21 -3.68 8.35
N PRO A 262 26.48 -3.97 8.01
CA PRO A 262 27.19 -3.20 6.99
C PRO A 262 26.53 -3.39 5.62
N LEU A 263 26.55 -2.35 4.79
CA LEU A 263 25.82 -2.32 3.50
C LEU A 263 26.26 -3.41 2.52
N TRP A 264 27.50 -3.87 2.59
CA TRP A 264 27.99 -4.97 1.75
C TRP A 264 27.31 -6.29 2.11
N LEU A 265 27.05 -6.54 3.41
CA LEU A 265 26.41 -7.75 3.90
C LEU A 265 24.94 -7.80 3.49
N THR A 266 24.27 -6.65 3.49
CA THR A 266 22.87 -6.58 3.02
C THR A 266 22.75 -6.73 1.50
N ARG A 267 23.72 -6.23 0.72
CA ARG A 267 23.82 -6.52 -0.72
C ARG A 267 24.01 -8.02 -0.97
N ALA A 268 24.96 -8.64 -0.27
CA ALA A 268 25.22 -10.07 -0.38
C ALA A 268 23.98 -10.91 -0.02
N ILE A 269 23.30 -10.61 1.10
CA ILE A 269 22.06 -11.30 1.51
C ILE A 269 20.92 -11.07 0.50
N ALA A 270 20.79 -9.86 -0.05
CA ALA A 270 19.75 -9.55 -1.03
C ALA A 270 19.98 -10.29 -2.36
N GLU A 271 21.23 -10.39 -2.83
CA GLU A 271 21.61 -11.05 -4.08
C GLU A 271 21.58 -12.58 -3.94
N THR A 272 22.20 -13.12 -2.89
CA THR A 272 22.24 -14.57 -2.63
C THR A 272 20.91 -15.11 -2.12
N GLY A 273 20.21 -14.37 -1.27
CA GLY A 273 18.90 -14.77 -0.75
C GLY A 273 17.80 -14.73 -1.80
N SER A 274 17.87 -13.83 -2.79
CA SER A 274 16.96 -13.85 -3.94
C SER A 274 17.20 -15.06 -4.84
N TRP A 275 18.44 -15.53 -4.94
CA TRP A 275 18.81 -16.76 -5.65
C TRP A 275 18.35 -18.02 -4.89
N LEU A 276 18.38 -17.98 -3.55
CA LEU A 276 17.98 -19.07 -2.65
C LEU A 276 16.50 -19.05 -2.21
N GLY A 277 15.69 -18.09 -2.69
CA GLY A 277 14.25 -18.01 -2.37
C GLY A 277 13.92 -17.54 -0.94
N ILE A 278 14.84 -16.88 -0.23
CA ILE A 278 14.63 -16.44 1.16
C ILE A 278 13.57 -15.32 1.21
N PRO A 279 12.51 -15.46 2.03
CA PRO A 279 11.48 -14.43 2.19
C PRO A 279 12.05 -13.10 2.70
N GLY A 280 11.66 -11.97 2.08
CA GLY A 280 11.99 -10.62 2.56
C GLY A 280 13.16 -9.91 1.85
N THR A 281 13.85 -10.58 0.92
CA THR A 281 14.98 -10.02 0.15
C THR A 281 14.59 -8.82 -0.73
N HIS A 282 13.38 -8.81 -1.30
CA HIS A 282 12.84 -7.66 -2.04
C HIS A 282 12.67 -6.42 -1.15
N HIS A 283 12.23 -6.58 0.10
CA HIS A 283 12.10 -5.47 1.05
C HIS A 283 13.48 -4.93 1.45
N LEU A 284 14.50 -5.79 1.59
CA LEU A 284 15.88 -5.37 1.87
C LEU A 284 16.53 -4.58 0.73
N ARG A 285 16.13 -4.81 -0.53
CA ARG A 285 16.57 -3.96 -1.66
C ARG A 285 15.85 -2.62 -1.66
N ALA A 286 14.54 -2.62 -1.42
CA ALA A 286 13.71 -1.41 -1.45
C ALA A 286 13.96 -0.45 -0.27
N ILE A 287 14.22 -0.98 0.93
CA ILE A 287 14.42 -0.17 2.15
C ILE A 287 15.60 0.81 2.05
N ARG A 288 16.58 0.54 1.18
CA ARG A 288 17.72 1.42 0.92
C ARG A 288 17.36 2.69 0.15
N HIS A 289 16.18 2.69 -0.47
CA HIS A 289 15.63 3.80 -1.23
C HIS A 289 14.48 4.48 -0.50
N TRP A 290 14.16 4.04 0.72
CA TRP A 290 13.19 4.72 1.57
C TRP A 290 13.86 5.92 2.22
N GLN A 291 13.07 6.96 2.44
CA GLN A 291 13.51 8.27 2.89
C GLN A 291 12.45 8.87 3.82
N PRO A 292 12.83 9.82 4.68
CA PRO A 292 11.85 10.60 5.43
C PRO A 292 11.08 11.51 4.45
N LEU A 293 9.82 11.78 4.79
CA LEU A 293 8.86 12.46 3.90
C LEU A 293 8.27 13.70 4.56
N ASP A 294 7.98 14.72 3.76
CA ASP A 294 7.08 15.80 4.12
C ASP A 294 5.62 15.35 3.88
N THR A 295 4.85 15.32 4.96
CA THR A 295 3.44 14.88 4.97
C THR A 295 2.48 16.03 5.26
N ALA A 296 2.97 17.28 5.31
CA ALA A 296 2.19 18.44 5.74
C ALA A 296 0.98 18.69 4.84
N ARG A 297 1.16 18.60 3.51
CA ARG A 297 0.10 18.88 2.55
C ARG A 297 -1.15 18.02 2.77
N ALA A 298 -0.98 16.72 2.96
CA ALA A 298 -2.13 15.83 3.19
C ALA A 298 -2.87 16.20 4.48
N ARG A 299 -2.14 16.54 5.55
CA ARG A 299 -2.72 16.97 6.82
C ARG A 299 -3.50 18.28 6.68
N GLU A 300 -2.91 19.27 6.01
CA GLU A 300 -3.51 20.60 5.85
C GLU A 300 -4.68 20.60 4.87
N GLU A 301 -4.48 20.09 3.65
CA GLU A 301 -5.49 20.19 2.58
C GLU A 301 -6.62 19.18 2.72
N LEU A 302 -6.37 17.99 3.29
CA LEU A 302 -7.41 17.00 3.53
C LEU A 302 -8.00 17.11 4.95
N GLY A 303 -7.35 17.87 5.84
CA GLY A 303 -7.75 18.03 7.23
C GLY A 303 -7.65 16.72 8.00
N LEU A 304 -6.53 16.01 7.86
CA LEU A 304 -6.27 14.78 8.58
C LEU A 304 -5.82 15.09 10.01
N PRO A 305 -6.26 14.29 11.00
CA PRO A 305 -5.79 14.43 12.38
C PRO A 305 -4.29 14.08 12.50
N ALA A 306 -3.75 14.26 13.70
CA ALA A 306 -2.44 13.72 14.03
C ALA A 306 -2.44 12.19 13.81
N PRO A 307 -1.36 11.63 13.24
CA PRO A 307 -1.28 10.20 12.94
C PRO A 307 -1.28 9.37 14.24
N ILE A 308 -1.84 8.16 14.15
CA ILE A 308 -1.80 7.19 15.24
C ILE A 308 -0.34 6.95 15.63
N PRO A 309 0.01 6.94 16.93
CA PRO A 309 1.37 6.63 17.38
C PRO A 309 1.85 5.28 16.85
N PHE A 310 3.11 5.22 16.42
CA PHE A 310 3.64 4.00 15.80
C PHE A 310 3.69 2.81 16.78
N GLU A 311 3.89 3.07 18.07
CA GLU A 311 3.81 2.05 19.12
C GLU A 311 2.43 1.42 19.20
N GLN A 312 1.37 2.22 19.07
CA GLN A 312 -0.01 1.73 19.06
C GLN A 312 -0.28 0.93 17.78
N THR A 313 0.15 1.45 16.63
CA THR A 313 0.09 0.73 15.35
C THR A 313 0.72 -0.66 15.48
N CYS A 314 1.89 -0.76 16.11
CA CYS A 314 2.61 -2.02 16.28
C CYS A 314 1.89 -2.99 17.22
N ARG A 315 1.33 -2.50 18.33
CA ARG A 315 0.56 -3.34 19.27
C ARG A 315 -0.67 -3.92 18.58
N ASP A 316 -1.51 -3.05 18.00
CA ASP A 316 -2.77 -3.44 17.37
C ASP A 316 -2.55 -4.43 16.21
N ALA A 317 -1.50 -4.23 15.41
CA ALA A 317 -1.15 -5.16 14.34
C ALA A 317 -0.69 -6.53 14.86
N LEU A 318 0.15 -6.56 15.90
CA LEU A 318 0.62 -7.82 16.50
C LEU A 318 -0.50 -8.58 17.22
N ASP A 319 -1.41 -7.86 17.88
CA ASP A 319 -2.60 -8.45 18.49
C ASP A 319 -3.50 -9.07 17.42
N TRP A 320 -3.74 -8.36 16.32
CA TRP A 320 -4.48 -8.89 15.18
C TRP A 320 -3.84 -10.18 14.60
N PHE A 321 -2.51 -10.22 14.47
CA PHE A 321 -1.79 -11.42 14.03
C PHE A 321 -1.86 -12.57 15.05
N ARG A 322 -1.87 -12.28 16.36
CA ARG A 322 -2.02 -13.27 17.43
C ARG A 322 -3.41 -13.91 17.40
N GLU A 323 -4.46 -13.11 17.30
CA GLU A 323 -5.85 -13.55 17.26
C GLU A 323 -6.16 -14.48 16.07
N ARG A 324 -5.38 -14.35 14.99
CA ARG A 324 -5.55 -15.13 13.74
C ARG A 324 -4.45 -16.17 13.53
N ASP A 325 -3.74 -16.53 14.60
CA ASP A 325 -2.76 -17.62 14.64
C ASP A 325 -1.56 -17.50 13.67
N TYR A 326 -1.26 -16.31 13.13
CA TYR A 326 -0.08 -16.08 12.27
C TYR A 326 1.26 -16.32 12.98
N LEU A 327 1.24 -16.27 14.32
CA LEU A 327 2.41 -16.52 15.16
C LEU A 327 2.58 -17.99 15.54
N LYS A 328 1.59 -18.85 15.30
CA LYS A 328 1.68 -20.30 15.51
C LYS A 328 2.19 -20.94 14.20
N GLY A 329 3.37 -21.56 14.22
CA GLY A 329 3.95 -22.28 13.05
C GLY A 329 5.05 -21.53 12.27
N ALA A 330 5.83 -22.29 11.49
CA ALA A 330 6.88 -21.76 10.63
C ALA A 330 6.25 -20.89 9.50
N PRO A 331 6.91 -19.80 9.06
CA PRO A 331 6.35 -18.91 8.03
C PRO A 331 6.10 -19.56 6.65
N ASP A 332 6.55 -20.80 6.43
CA ASP A 332 6.44 -21.51 5.15
C ASP A 332 5.26 -22.50 5.07
N ASP A 333 4.54 -22.77 6.18
CA ASP A 333 3.46 -23.79 6.20
C ASP A 333 2.07 -23.26 5.82
N GLN A 334 1.95 -21.98 5.45
CA GLN A 334 0.68 -21.47 4.94
C GLN A 334 0.73 -21.45 3.42
N PRO A 335 -0.23 -22.12 2.73
CA PRO A 335 -0.17 -22.25 1.29
C PRO A 335 -0.17 -20.85 0.70
N THR A 336 0.89 -20.53 -0.02
CA THR A 336 0.88 -19.55 -1.09
C THR A 336 -0.09 -20.10 -2.13
N LYS A 337 -1.40 -19.97 -1.86
CA LYS A 337 -2.42 -20.22 -2.89
C LYS A 337 -2.17 -19.17 -3.95
N GLU A 338 -1.57 -19.66 -5.03
CA GLU A 338 -1.41 -19.04 -6.32
C GLU A 338 -2.63 -18.18 -6.63
N ALA A 339 -2.36 -16.94 -6.96
CA ALA A 339 -3.33 -16.01 -7.47
C ALA A 339 -2.68 -15.32 -8.66
N ASP A 340 -2.60 -16.08 -9.75
CA ASP A 340 -2.68 -15.51 -11.08
C ASP A 340 -3.87 -14.53 -11.13
#